data_AF-A0A8B8NLV0-F1
#
_entry.id   AF-A0A8B8NLV0-F1
#
_cell.length_a   1.000
_cell.length_b   1.000
_cell.length_c   1.000
_cell.angle_alpha   90.00
_cell.angle_beta   90.00
_cell.angle_gamma   90.00
#
_symmetry.space_group_name_H-M   'P 1'
#
loop_
_entity.id
_entity.type
_entity.pdbx_description
1 polymer ?
#
loop_
_entity_poly.entity_id
_entity_poly.type
_entity_poly.pdbx_seq_one_letter_code
_entity_poly.pdbx_strand_id
1 'polypeptide(L)'
;MKGGSSDGMVPEPVLDSAKTTLRDLGALRGQFLEFLSLADPDVLAELPPLQRARALLVLAKAASTLLAVRLRCTGVDPDDHPIKSELERLSLYEGKLERLVDLSKAPLRPSTTLNHQAATRFIEHSLPDLTPDQRQSMRELSRGGGPTPKSYERKRKYQSSGFQSVQATTKDFLEKAAQELLGSNRGGFKGPLIDDSDDENEHEEVIKGLVEISSDED
;
A
#
# COMPACT_ATOMS: atom_id res chain seq x y z
N MET A 1 -0.80 -63.48 -4.94
CA MET A 1 -0.45 -63.30 -6.36
C MET A 1 -0.55 -61.82 -6.71
N LYS A 2 0.50 -61.29 -7.35
CA LYS A 2 0.63 -59.98 -8.02
C LYS A 2 0.43 -58.72 -7.16
N GLY A 3 1.53 -58.30 -6.54
CA GLY A 3 1.88 -56.87 -6.56
C GLY A 3 2.12 -56.46 -8.01
N GLY A 4 1.36 -55.49 -8.49
CA GLY A 4 1.43 -54.95 -9.85
C GLY A 4 1.87 -53.49 -9.80
N SER A 5 3.02 -53.22 -10.38
CA SER A 5 3.71 -51.94 -10.52
C SER A 5 2.79 -50.73 -10.78
N SER A 6 2.76 -49.80 -9.84
CA SER A 6 2.36 -48.40 -10.08
C SER A 6 3.56 -47.46 -10.15
N ASP A 7 4.78 -47.99 -10.26
CA ASP A 7 6.04 -47.28 -10.05
C ASP A 7 6.54 -46.48 -11.29
N GLY A 8 5.62 -46.06 -12.16
CA GLY A 8 5.98 -45.37 -13.40
C GLY A 8 4.86 -44.59 -14.09
N MET A 9 3.68 -44.50 -13.48
CA MET A 9 2.59 -43.70 -14.03
C MET A 9 2.71 -42.27 -13.50
N VAL A 10 2.91 -41.29 -14.40
CA VAL A 10 2.85 -39.87 -14.04
C VAL A 10 1.48 -39.58 -13.42
N PRO A 11 1.40 -38.92 -12.25
CA PRO A 11 0.12 -38.62 -11.64
C PRO A 11 -0.79 -37.83 -12.58
N GLU A 12 -2.07 -38.21 -12.65
CA GLU A 12 -3.11 -37.51 -13.41
C GLU A 12 -3.13 -35.98 -13.18
N PRO A 13 -3.03 -35.44 -11.94
CA PRO A 13 -3.01 -33.99 -11.75
C PRO A 13 -1.81 -33.30 -12.41
N VAL A 14 -0.66 -33.98 -12.50
CA VAL A 14 0.54 -33.45 -13.16
C VAL A 14 0.32 -33.39 -14.67
N LEU A 15 -0.27 -34.44 -15.24
CA LEU A 15 -0.62 -34.47 -16.66
C LEU A 15 -1.62 -33.36 -17.02
N ASP A 16 -2.64 -33.15 -16.20
CA ASP A 16 -3.65 -32.12 -16.46
C ASP A 16 -3.10 -30.70 -16.28
N SER A 17 -2.22 -30.49 -15.30
CA SER A 17 -1.48 -29.22 -15.16
C SER A 17 -0.60 -28.93 -16.39
N ALA A 18 0.10 -29.94 -16.91
CA ALA A 18 0.91 -29.81 -18.11
C ALA A 18 0.06 -29.50 -19.36
N LYS A 19 -1.07 -30.20 -19.56
CA LYS A 19 -2.02 -29.92 -20.65
C LYS A 19 -2.58 -28.50 -20.57
N THR A 20 -2.93 -28.06 -19.36
CA THR A 20 -3.45 -26.70 -19.10
C THR A 20 -2.41 -25.67 -19.46
N THR A 21 -1.17 -25.84 -18.98
CA THR A 21 -0.05 -24.95 -19.28
C THR A 21 0.21 -24.87 -20.79
N LEU A 22 0.19 -26.01 -21.50
CA LEU A 22 0.37 -26.04 -22.96
C LEU A 22 -0.74 -25.28 -23.70
N ARG A 23 -2.00 -25.45 -23.28
CA ARG A 23 -3.15 -24.72 -23.84
C ARG A 23 -2.99 -23.21 -23.63
N ASP A 24 -2.62 -22.81 -22.43
CA ASP A 24 -2.49 -21.39 -22.06
C ASP A 24 -1.30 -20.74 -22.77
N LEU A 25 -0.18 -21.45 -22.95
CA LEU A 25 0.94 -21.00 -23.80
C LEU A 25 0.54 -20.87 -25.28
N GLY A 26 -0.34 -21.75 -25.77
CA GLY A 26 -0.91 -21.64 -27.12
C GLY A 26 -1.72 -20.35 -27.29
N ALA A 27 -2.57 -20.02 -26.33
CA ALA A 27 -3.35 -18.78 -26.33
C ALA A 27 -2.45 -17.54 -26.20
N LEU A 28 -1.48 -17.58 -25.28
CA LEU A 28 -0.50 -16.52 -25.08
C LEU A 28 0.29 -16.25 -26.36
N ARG A 29 0.72 -17.29 -27.08
CA ARG A 29 1.49 -17.12 -28.32
C ARG A 29 0.74 -16.26 -29.34
N GLY A 30 -0.56 -16.47 -29.52
CA GLY A 30 -1.36 -15.66 -30.45
C GLY A 30 -1.40 -14.19 -30.04
N GLN A 31 -1.79 -13.92 -28.80
CA GLN A 31 -1.89 -12.57 -28.25
C GLN A 31 -0.54 -11.85 -28.18
N PHE A 32 0.52 -12.58 -27.85
CA PHE A 32 1.85 -12.03 -27.68
C PHE A 32 2.50 -11.67 -29.01
N LEU A 33 2.26 -12.44 -30.07
CA LEU A 33 2.74 -12.08 -31.41
C LEU A 33 2.06 -10.80 -31.93
N GLU A 34 0.76 -10.64 -31.68
CA GLU A 34 0.03 -9.40 -31.98
C GLU A 34 0.54 -8.23 -31.13
N PHE A 35 0.79 -8.45 -29.84
CA PHE A 35 1.38 -7.42 -28.98
C PHE A 35 2.78 -7.01 -29.46
N LEU A 36 3.63 -7.96 -29.84
CA LEU A 36 4.99 -7.69 -30.31
C LEU A 36 5.02 -6.95 -31.65
N SER A 37 4.05 -7.18 -32.55
CA SER A 37 3.98 -6.42 -33.80
C SER A 37 3.61 -4.95 -33.59
N LEU A 38 2.93 -4.64 -32.48
CA LEU A 38 2.59 -3.29 -32.04
C LEU A 38 3.64 -2.66 -31.13
N ALA A 39 4.56 -3.46 -30.56
CA ALA A 39 5.61 -3.02 -29.64
C ALA A 39 6.86 -2.49 -30.37
N ASP A 40 6.65 -1.80 -31.49
CA ASP A 40 7.72 -1.11 -32.20
C ASP A 40 8.23 0.08 -31.35
N PRO A 41 9.55 0.33 -31.25
CA PRO A 41 10.10 1.40 -30.42
C PRO A 41 9.56 2.79 -30.77
N ASP A 42 9.33 3.09 -32.05
CA ASP A 42 8.83 4.38 -32.50
C ASP A 42 7.35 4.51 -32.15
N VAL A 43 6.56 3.45 -32.37
CA VAL A 43 5.13 3.40 -31.97
C VAL A 43 4.98 3.54 -30.45
N LEU A 44 5.82 2.85 -29.68
CA LEU A 44 5.83 2.96 -28.22
C LEU A 44 6.21 4.37 -27.77
N ALA A 45 7.08 5.08 -28.49
CA ALA A 45 7.48 6.44 -28.16
C ALA A 45 6.31 7.43 -28.25
N GLU A 46 5.35 7.20 -29.15
CA GLU A 46 4.14 8.01 -29.33
C GLU A 46 3.11 7.84 -28.20
N LEU A 47 3.19 6.75 -27.43
CA LEU A 47 2.26 6.50 -26.33
C LEU A 47 2.45 7.51 -25.18
N PRO A 48 1.35 7.91 -24.50
CA PRO A 48 1.43 8.65 -23.25
C PRO A 48 2.37 7.96 -22.25
N PRO A 49 3.20 8.70 -21.48
CA PRO A 49 4.26 8.12 -20.65
C PRO A 49 3.80 6.98 -19.74
N LEU A 50 2.60 7.10 -19.16
CA LEU A 50 2.01 6.09 -18.28
C LEU A 50 1.61 4.81 -19.04
N GLN A 51 1.04 4.96 -20.23
CA GLN A 51 0.66 3.82 -21.09
C GLN A 51 1.91 3.13 -21.64
N ARG A 52 2.91 3.91 -22.06
CA ARG A 52 4.22 3.41 -22.49
C ARG A 52 4.91 2.59 -21.40
N ALA A 53 4.95 3.11 -20.17
CA ALA A 53 5.51 2.39 -19.03
C ALA A 53 4.79 1.07 -18.76
N ARG A 54 3.45 1.06 -18.87
CA ARG A 54 2.65 -0.17 -18.72
C ARG A 54 2.96 -1.21 -19.80
N ALA A 55 3.04 -0.80 -21.07
CA ALA A 55 3.35 -1.70 -22.17
C ALA A 55 4.75 -2.34 -21.99
N LEU A 56 5.76 -1.53 -21.67
CA LEU A 56 7.13 -2.02 -21.42
C LEU A 56 7.21 -2.94 -20.19
N LEU A 57 6.47 -2.63 -19.12
CA LEU A 57 6.41 -3.49 -17.94
C LEU A 57 5.77 -4.84 -18.25
N VAL A 58 4.68 -4.85 -19.03
CA VAL A 58 4.03 -6.09 -19.49
C VAL A 58 4.99 -6.92 -20.34
N LEU A 59 5.72 -6.30 -21.26
CA LEU A 59 6.73 -6.98 -22.07
C LEU A 59 7.83 -7.63 -21.20
N ALA A 60 8.37 -6.89 -20.23
CA ALA A 60 9.40 -7.39 -19.33
C ALA A 60 8.90 -8.52 -18.41
N LYS A 61 7.67 -8.39 -17.88
CA LYS A 61 7.01 -9.45 -17.09
C LYS A 61 6.77 -10.70 -17.95
N ALA A 62 6.26 -10.55 -19.16
CA ALA A 62 6.05 -11.68 -20.07
C ALA A 62 7.37 -12.42 -20.36
N ALA A 63 8.43 -11.70 -20.71
CA ALA A 63 9.75 -12.29 -20.98
C ALA A 63 10.31 -13.03 -19.75
N SER A 64 10.23 -12.41 -18.56
CA SER A 64 10.76 -13.00 -17.32
C SER A 64 9.96 -14.24 -16.88
N THR A 65 8.63 -14.19 -17.00
CA THR A 65 7.75 -15.32 -16.70
C THR A 65 7.97 -16.47 -17.68
N LEU A 66 8.13 -16.19 -18.98
CA LEU A 66 8.43 -17.23 -19.97
C LEU A 66 9.78 -17.90 -19.69
N LEU A 67 10.79 -17.14 -19.26
CA LEU A 67 12.05 -17.71 -18.82
C LEU A 67 11.88 -18.58 -17.56
N ALA A 68 11.13 -18.12 -16.56
CA ALA A 68 10.83 -18.91 -15.37
C ALA A 68 10.10 -20.22 -15.70
N VAL A 69 9.13 -20.19 -16.62
CA VAL A 69 8.44 -21.39 -17.12
C VAL A 69 9.44 -22.34 -17.78
N ARG A 70 10.32 -21.83 -18.66
CA ARG A 70 11.36 -22.63 -19.30
C ARG A 70 12.28 -23.29 -18.27
N LEU A 71 12.71 -22.56 -17.25
CA LEU A 71 13.57 -23.09 -16.17
C LEU A 71 12.88 -24.26 -15.46
N ARG A 72 11.61 -24.09 -15.06
CA ARG A 72 10.81 -25.17 -14.46
C ARG A 72 10.70 -26.39 -15.38
N CYS A 73 10.51 -26.18 -16.69
CA CYS A 73 10.47 -27.28 -17.66
C CYS A 73 11.82 -28.02 -17.80
N THR A 74 12.94 -27.35 -17.51
CA THR A 74 14.28 -27.97 -17.49
C THR A 74 14.67 -28.54 -16.13
N GLY A 75 13.76 -28.51 -15.14
CA GLY A 75 14.02 -28.99 -13.79
C GLY A 75 14.84 -28.03 -12.91
N VAL A 76 14.95 -26.76 -13.31
CA VAL A 76 15.61 -25.71 -12.52
C VAL A 76 14.55 -24.91 -11.79
N ASP A 77 14.69 -24.75 -10.47
CA ASP A 77 13.79 -23.92 -9.68
C ASP A 77 14.09 -22.42 -9.94
N PRO A 78 13.10 -21.61 -10.38
CA PRO A 78 13.27 -20.17 -10.54
C PRO A 78 13.67 -19.45 -9.25
N ASP A 79 13.33 -19.99 -8.08
CA ASP A 79 13.63 -19.37 -6.79
C ASP A 79 15.11 -19.46 -6.40
N ASP A 80 15.82 -20.46 -6.93
CA ASP A 80 17.28 -20.64 -6.78
C ASP A 80 18.07 -20.09 -7.98
N HIS A 81 17.40 -19.39 -8.90
CA HIS A 81 17.99 -18.84 -10.11
C HIS A 81 18.03 -17.31 -10.07
N PRO A 82 19.01 -16.62 -10.70
CA PRO A 82 19.08 -15.16 -10.72
C PRO A 82 17.83 -14.42 -11.23
N ILE A 83 16.95 -15.13 -11.94
CA ILE A 83 15.65 -14.63 -12.42
C ILE A 83 14.74 -14.19 -11.26
N LYS A 84 14.89 -14.76 -10.06
CA LYS A 84 14.14 -14.34 -8.88
C LYS A 84 14.30 -12.84 -8.60
N SER A 85 15.55 -12.35 -8.59
CA SER A 85 15.85 -10.94 -8.38
C SER A 85 15.21 -10.04 -9.45
N GLU A 86 15.11 -10.54 -10.68
CA GLU A 86 14.45 -9.84 -11.79
C GLU A 86 12.92 -9.79 -11.61
N LEU A 87 12.30 -10.88 -11.16
CA LEU A 87 10.87 -10.92 -10.81
C LEU A 87 10.54 -9.99 -9.64
N GLU A 88 11.37 -9.98 -8.59
CA GLU A 88 11.27 -9.04 -7.47
C GLU A 88 11.40 -7.59 -7.94
N ARG A 89 12.38 -7.31 -8.81
CA ARG A 89 12.56 -5.99 -9.41
C ARG A 89 11.31 -5.55 -10.19
N LEU A 90 10.71 -6.44 -10.98
CA LEU A 90 9.49 -6.13 -11.74
C LEU A 90 8.28 -5.88 -10.82
N SER A 91 8.16 -6.62 -9.71
CA SER A 91 7.12 -6.37 -8.70
C SER A 91 7.26 -4.98 -8.07
N LEU A 92 8.49 -4.54 -7.78
CA LEU A 92 8.74 -3.17 -7.31
C LEU A 92 8.32 -2.10 -8.35
N TYR A 93 8.57 -2.34 -9.64
CA TYR A 93 8.15 -1.43 -10.71
C TYR A 93 6.64 -1.41 -10.92
N GLU A 94 5.96 -2.54 -10.74
CA GLU A 94 4.50 -2.61 -10.75
C GLU A 94 3.90 -1.74 -9.65
N GLY A 95 4.39 -1.86 -8.41
CA GLY A 95 3.94 -1.00 -7.31
C GLY A 95 4.25 0.48 -7.54
N LYS A 96 5.35 0.83 -8.22
CA LYS A 96 5.63 2.22 -8.64
C LYS A 96 4.62 2.70 -9.67
N LEU A 97 4.29 1.86 -10.65
CA LEU A 97 3.35 2.20 -11.71
C LEU A 97 1.93 2.40 -11.15
N GLU A 98 1.49 1.54 -10.23
CA GLU A 98 0.20 1.67 -9.55
C GLU A 98 0.09 3.00 -8.80
N ARG A 99 1.12 3.38 -8.04
CA ARG A 99 1.14 4.69 -7.37
C ARG A 99 1.00 5.84 -8.36
N LEU A 100 1.69 5.79 -9.50
CA LEU A 100 1.58 6.82 -10.54
C LEU A 100 0.19 6.86 -11.17
N VAL A 101 -0.43 5.70 -11.39
CA VAL A 101 -1.81 5.59 -11.85
C VAL A 101 -2.75 6.24 -10.84
N ASP A 102 -2.56 6.02 -9.54
CA ASP A 102 -3.41 6.61 -8.50
C ASP A 102 -3.22 8.12 -8.39
N LEU A 103 -1.97 8.61 -8.51
CA LEU A 103 -1.68 10.04 -8.59
C LEU A 103 -2.33 10.69 -9.81
N SER A 104 -2.40 10.00 -10.95
CA SER A 104 -3.05 10.51 -12.16
C SER A 104 -4.58 10.67 -12.02
N LYS A 105 -5.19 9.88 -11.13
CA LYS A 105 -6.62 9.92 -10.82
C LYS A 105 -6.96 10.87 -9.67
N ALA A 106 -5.99 11.16 -8.80
CA ALA A 106 -6.19 12.03 -7.66
C ALA A 106 -6.58 13.44 -8.13
N PRO A 107 -7.53 14.12 -7.45
CA PRO A 107 -7.80 15.52 -7.72
C PRO A 107 -6.49 16.28 -7.66
N LEU A 108 -6.19 17.12 -8.67
CA LEU A 108 -4.99 17.96 -8.76
C LEU A 108 -4.77 18.68 -7.41
N ARG A 109 -4.01 18.06 -6.51
CA ARG A 109 -3.54 18.72 -5.30
C ARG A 109 -2.38 19.59 -5.78
N PRO A 110 -2.36 20.89 -5.48
CA PRO A 110 -1.20 21.70 -5.81
C PRO A 110 0.02 21.03 -5.17
N SER A 111 0.95 20.55 -6.01
CA SER A 111 2.19 19.88 -5.59
C SER A 111 3.07 20.80 -4.74
N THR A 112 2.78 22.10 -4.76
CA THR A 112 3.51 23.14 -4.07
C THR A 112 2.50 24.01 -3.32
N THR A 113 2.57 24.02 -2.00
CA THR A 113 1.89 25.04 -1.19
C THR A 113 2.65 26.35 -1.37
N LEU A 114 2.00 27.37 -1.97
CA LEU A 114 2.61 28.69 -2.10
C LEU A 114 2.73 29.33 -0.72
N ASN A 115 3.96 29.65 -0.32
CA ASN A 115 4.18 30.49 0.85
C ASN A 115 3.95 31.95 0.46
N HIS A 116 2.73 32.43 0.68
CA HIS A 116 2.33 33.80 0.34
C HIS A 116 3.23 34.86 0.99
N GLN A 117 3.67 34.63 2.24
CA GLN A 117 4.55 35.56 2.93
C GLN A 117 5.94 35.64 2.29
N ALA A 118 6.51 34.49 1.90
CA ALA A 118 7.78 34.46 1.17
C ALA A 118 7.63 35.10 -0.22
N ALA A 119 6.55 34.78 -0.95
CA ALA A 119 6.26 35.39 -2.24
C ALA A 119 6.16 36.91 -2.17
N THR A 120 5.47 37.45 -1.15
CA THR A 120 5.40 38.90 -0.93
C THR A 120 6.80 39.51 -0.71
N ARG A 121 7.69 38.87 0.06
CA ARG A 121 9.06 39.36 0.24
C ARG A 121 9.85 39.37 -1.07
N PHE A 122 9.73 38.31 -1.88
CA PHE A 122 10.39 38.24 -3.19
C PHE A 122 9.90 39.34 -4.12
N ILE A 123 8.59 39.60 -4.16
CA ILE A 123 7.99 40.62 -5.02
C ILE A 123 8.40 42.03 -4.54
N GLU A 124 8.32 42.31 -3.24
CA GLU A 124 8.72 43.60 -2.66
C GLU A 124 10.19 43.94 -2.94
N HIS A 125 11.08 42.95 -2.93
CA HIS A 125 12.50 43.14 -3.20
C HIS A 125 12.83 43.25 -4.69
N SER A 126 12.06 42.57 -5.55
CA SER A 126 12.31 42.55 -7.00
C SER A 126 11.77 43.78 -7.72
N LEU A 127 10.79 44.48 -7.12
CA LEU A 127 10.14 45.65 -7.68
C LEU A 127 10.34 46.88 -6.76
N PRO A 128 11.42 47.65 -6.95
CA PRO A 128 11.71 48.80 -6.07
C PRO A 128 10.66 49.91 -6.17
N ASP A 129 9.96 50.03 -7.31
CA ASP A 129 9.02 51.12 -7.62
C ASP A 129 7.57 50.86 -7.18
N LEU A 130 7.33 49.87 -6.32
CA LEU A 130 6.01 49.63 -5.74
C LEU A 130 5.54 50.82 -4.88
N THR A 131 4.35 51.33 -5.16
CA THR A 131 3.72 52.39 -4.34
C THR A 131 3.46 51.89 -2.92
N PRO A 132 3.41 52.78 -1.91
CA PRO A 132 3.14 52.37 -0.53
C PRO A 132 1.84 51.58 -0.39
N ASP A 133 0.79 51.98 -1.13
CA ASP A 133 -0.50 51.30 -1.15
C ASP A 133 -0.40 49.88 -1.72
N GLN A 134 0.41 49.68 -2.77
CA GLN A 134 0.67 48.35 -3.34
C GLN A 134 1.42 47.45 -2.37
N ARG A 135 2.45 47.97 -1.68
CA ARG A 135 3.20 47.22 -0.65
C ARG A 135 2.29 46.81 0.50
N GLN A 136 1.42 47.72 0.94
CA GLN A 136 0.47 47.45 2.02
C GLN A 136 -0.57 46.39 1.62
N SER A 137 -1.15 46.51 0.43
CA SER A 137 -2.06 45.53 -0.14
C SER A 137 -1.43 44.13 -0.22
N MET A 138 -0.18 44.01 -0.70
CA MET A 138 0.51 42.72 -0.76
C MET A 138 0.79 42.10 0.61
N ARG A 139 1.02 42.91 1.64
CA ARG A 139 1.20 42.43 3.03
C ARG A 139 -0.09 41.91 3.64
N GLU A 140 -1.22 42.54 3.32
CA GLU A 140 -2.56 42.09 3.72
C GLU A 140 -2.92 40.75 3.07
N LEU A 141 -2.63 40.60 1.77
CA LEU A 141 -2.79 39.33 1.04
C LEU A 141 -1.92 38.21 1.64
N SER A 142 -0.69 38.53 2.07
CA SER A 142 0.21 37.57 2.71
C SER A 142 -0.27 37.11 4.10
N ARG A 143 -1.05 37.93 4.81
CA ARG A 143 -1.64 37.63 6.13
C ARG A 143 -2.93 36.79 6.05
N GLY A 144 -3.38 36.41 4.85
CA GLY A 144 -4.59 35.61 4.65
C GLY A 144 -5.89 36.43 4.54
N GLY A 145 -5.80 37.76 4.40
CA GLY A 145 -6.95 38.67 4.30
C GLY A 145 -7.41 38.98 2.88
N GLY A 146 -6.97 38.21 1.88
CA GLY A 146 -7.39 38.43 0.49
C GLY A 146 -8.84 38.00 0.24
N PRO A 147 -9.56 38.66 -0.68
CA PRO A 147 -10.87 38.19 -1.09
C PRO A 147 -10.71 36.76 -1.62
N THR A 148 -11.40 35.82 -0.98
CA THR A 148 -11.49 34.45 -1.48
C THR A 148 -12.03 34.53 -2.92
N PRO A 149 -11.36 33.95 -3.92
CA PRO A 149 -11.97 33.85 -5.24
C PRO A 149 -13.27 33.10 -5.04
N LYS A 150 -14.39 33.69 -5.48
CA LYS A 150 -15.69 33.02 -5.48
C LYS A 150 -15.53 31.72 -6.26
N SER A 151 -15.36 30.62 -5.53
CA SER A 151 -15.47 29.29 -6.07
C SER A 151 -16.86 29.23 -6.67
N TYR A 152 -16.94 29.23 -7.99
CA TYR A 152 -18.07 28.67 -8.71
C TYR A 152 -18.47 27.37 -8.01
N GLU A 153 -19.75 27.28 -7.72
CA GLU A 153 -20.40 26.28 -6.87
C GLU A 153 -19.92 24.86 -7.22
N ARG A 154 -18.92 24.34 -6.50
CA ARG A 154 -18.77 22.90 -6.39
C ARG A 154 -19.85 22.46 -5.43
N LYS A 155 -21.01 22.10 -5.98
CA LYS A 155 -22.07 21.37 -5.30
C LYS A 155 -21.47 20.11 -4.67
N ARG A 156 -21.01 20.22 -3.43
CA ARG A 156 -20.83 19.06 -2.57
C ARG A 156 -22.23 18.57 -2.26
N LYS A 157 -22.66 17.48 -2.89
CA LYS A 157 -23.76 16.67 -2.38
C LYS A 157 -23.27 16.02 -1.08
N TYR A 158 -23.39 16.73 0.02
CA TYR A 158 -23.53 16.16 1.35
C TYR A 158 -24.35 17.16 2.15
N GLN A 159 -25.66 16.98 2.15
CA GLN A 159 -26.52 17.58 3.17
C GLN A 159 -26.20 16.86 4.48
N SER A 160 -25.36 17.44 5.32
CA SER A 160 -25.32 17.06 6.73
C SER A 160 -26.34 17.93 7.47
N SER A 161 -27.56 17.40 7.57
CA SER A 161 -28.57 17.85 8.51
C SER A 161 -28.07 17.66 9.93
N GLY A 162 -28.20 18.69 10.77
CA GLY A 162 -27.99 18.63 12.21
C GLY A 162 -26.58 19.02 12.64
N PHE A 163 -26.37 20.31 12.91
CA PHE A 163 -25.21 20.77 13.65
C PHE A 163 -25.30 20.25 15.09
N GLN A 164 -24.80 19.06 15.35
CA GLN A 164 -24.21 18.75 16.65
C GLN A 164 -22.85 19.45 16.67
N SER A 165 -22.58 20.23 17.73
CA SER A 165 -21.30 20.92 17.86
C SER A 165 -20.16 19.90 17.76
N VAL A 166 -19.04 20.28 17.14
CA VAL A 166 -17.85 19.42 17.02
C VAL A 166 -17.44 18.85 18.38
N GLN A 167 -17.69 19.62 19.44
CA GLN A 167 -17.47 19.20 20.83
C GLN A 167 -18.39 18.05 21.26
N ALA A 168 -19.66 18.04 20.86
CA ALA A 168 -20.59 16.95 21.12
C ALA A 168 -20.19 15.68 20.36
N THR A 169 -19.82 15.81 19.08
CA THR A 169 -19.37 14.65 18.28
C THR A 169 -18.07 14.05 18.81
N THR A 170 -17.15 14.91 19.27
CA THR A 170 -15.89 14.47 19.88
C THR A 170 -16.14 13.77 21.22
N LYS A 171 -17.07 14.30 22.03
CA LYS A 171 -17.44 13.70 23.31
C LYS A 171 -18.06 12.32 23.13
N ASP A 172 -19.01 12.17 22.20
CA ASP A 172 -19.66 10.89 21.91
C ASP A 172 -18.64 9.84 21.39
N PHE A 173 -17.68 10.28 20.56
CA PHE A 173 -16.61 9.40 20.09
C PHE A 173 -15.70 8.92 21.24
N LEU A 174 -15.29 9.83 22.12
CA LEU A 174 -14.45 9.51 23.27
C LEU A 174 -15.18 8.58 24.26
N GLU A 175 -16.46 8.81 24.51
CA GLU A 175 -17.28 7.99 25.39
C GLU A 175 -17.45 6.57 24.81
N LYS A 176 -17.69 6.45 23.50
CA LYS A 176 -17.75 5.17 22.81
C LYS A 176 -16.41 4.42 22.85
N ALA A 177 -15.29 5.10 22.64
CA ALA A 177 -13.97 4.50 22.74
C ALA A 177 -13.65 4.02 24.17
N ALA A 178 -14.04 4.80 25.19
CA ALA A 178 -13.90 4.40 26.58
C ALA A 178 -14.74 3.16 26.91
N GLN A 179 -15.94 3.05 26.34
CA GLN A 179 -16.82 1.90 26.54
C GLN A 179 -16.29 0.61 25.86
N GLU A 180 -15.65 0.73 24.69
CA GLU A 180 -14.97 -0.38 24.01
C GLU A 180 -13.70 -0.83 24.77
N LEU A 181 -12.98 0.10 25.40
CA LEU A 181 -11.80 -0.21 26.21
C LEU A 181 -12.13 -0.81 27.58
N LEU A 182 -13.18 -0.30 28.25
CA LEU A 182 -13.53 -0.70 29.63
C LEU A 182 -14.54 -1.85 29.70
N GLY A 183 -15.07 -2.30 28.56
CA GLY A 183 -15.92 -3.49 28.46
C GLY A 183 -17.24 -3.39 29.24
N SER A 184 -18.34 -3.09 28.56
CA SER A 184 -19.67 -3.37 29.14
C SER A 184 -19.86 -4.89 29.22
N ASN A 185 -20.16 -5.39 30.43
CA ASN A 185 -20.03 -6.78 30.84
C ASN A 185 -21.07 -7.76 30.23
N ARG A 186 -21.41 -7.63 28.95
CA ARG A 186 -22.22 -8.59 28.17
C ARG A 186 -21.83 -8.51 26.69
N GLY A 187 -20.94 -9.40 26.25
CA GLY A 187 -20.76 -9.71 24.83
C GLY A 187 -19.36 -9.58 24.26
N GLY A 188 -18.44 -10.45 24.68
CA GLY A 188 -17.66 -11.31 23.77
C GLY A 188 -16.77 -10.73 22.67
N PHE A 189 -16.33 -9.46 22.70
CA PHE A 189 -15.28 -8.98 21.80
C PHE A 189 -14.04 -8.54 22.59
N LYS A 190 -12.98 -9.35 22.49
CA LYS A 190 -11.64 -9.02 22.98
C LYS A 190 -10.93 -8.14 21.95
N GLY A 191 -10.58 -6.92 22.35
CA GLY A 191 -9.80 -5.99 21.54
C GLY A 191 -8.29 -6.29 21.57
N PRO A 192 -7.50 -5.61 20.72
CA PRO A 192 -6.12 -6.01 20.35
C PRO A 192 -5.02 -5.77 21.41
N LEU A 193 -5.38 -5.41 22.64
CA LEU A 193 -4.44 -5.21 23.75
C LEU A 193 -4.82 -6.16 24.89
N ILE A 194 -4.71 -7.45 24.63
CA ILE A 194 -4.46 -8.41 25.69
C ILE A 194 -2.98 -8.71 25.61
N ASP A 195 -2.27 -8.32 26.66
CA ASP A 195 -0.89 -8.70 26.90
C ASP A 195 -0.91 -10.19 27.27
N ASP A 196 -0.63 -11.04 26.29
CA ASP A 196 -0.33 -12.46 26.52
C ASP A 196 1.15 -12.54 26.96
N SER A 197 1.41 -12.12 28.20
CA SER A 197 2.63 -12.46 28.91
C SER A 197 2.28 -12.88 30.33
N ASP A 198 2.22 -14.20 30.54
CA ASP A 198 2.86 -14.79 31.70
C ASP A 198 3.16 -16.27 31.42
N ASP A 199 4.46 -16.55 31.56
CA ASP A 199 5.20 -17.73 31.13
C ASP A 199 4.85 -19.00 31.92
N GLU A 200 4.95 -20.14 31.24
CA GLU A 200 5.26 -21.40 31.91
C GLU A 200 6.72 -21.39 32.36
N ASN A 201 6.99 -21.63 33.66
CA ASN A 201 7.87 -22.72 34.08
C ASN A 201 7.95 -22.88 35.62
N GLU A 202 7.77 -24.14 36.03
CA GLU A 202 8.41 -24.89 37.14
C GLU A 202 8.63 -24.20 38.51
N HIS A 203 8.10 -24.78 39.59
CA HIS A 203 8.89 -25.53 40.58
C HIS A 203 8.04 -26.02 41.76
N GLU A 204 8.40 -27.21 42.16
CA GLU A 204 7.93 -28.07 43.25
C GLU A 204 8.28 -27.49 44.63
N GLU A 205 7.46 -27.84 45.62
CA GLU A 205 7.61 -27.68 47.09
C GLU A 205 8.89 -27.05 47.66
N VAL A 206 8.85 -25.77 48.07
CA VAL A 206 9.56 -25.25 49.27
C VAL A 206 9.00 -23.83 49.50
N ILE A 207 8.47 -23.33 50.61
CA ILE A 207 8.70 -23.49 52.04
C ILE A 207 7.39 -23.06 52.74
N LYS A 208 6.78 -23.97 53.50
CA LYS A 208 5.91 -23.59 54.63
C LYS A 208 6.77 -22.87 55.66
N GLY A 209 6.28 -21.72 56.14
CA GLY A 209 6.54 -21.31 57.53
C GLY A 209 7.90 -20.67 57.77
N LEU A 210 8.12 -19.48 57.21
CA LEU A 210 9.09 -18.53 57.75
C LEU A 210 8.37 -17.59 58.74
N VAL A 211 7.72 -18.17 59.75
CA VAL A 211 7.36 -17.50 61.02
C VAL A 211 7.17 -18.60 62.05
N GLU A 212 8.20 -18.90 62.84
CA GLU A 212 8.12 -19.17 64.28
C GLU A 212 9.53 -19.49 64.83
N ILE A 213 9.98 -18.64 65.78
CA ILE A 213 10.87 -18.98 66.92
C ILE A 213 12.36 -19.16 66.51
N SER A 214 13.30 -18.23 66.72
CA SER A 214 13.63 -17.49 67.95
C SER A 214 13.46 -18.31 69.21
N SER A 215 14.34 -19.29 69.40
CA SER A 215 14.93 -19.75 70.67
C SER A 215 15.82 -20.93 70.28
N ASP A 216 17.13 -20.86 70.52
CA ASP A 216 17.79 -21.28 71.78
C ASP A 216 17.41 -22.74 72.09
N GLU A 217 18.26 -23.67 72.48
CA GLU A 217 19.65 -23.81 72.88
C GLU A 217 19.72 -25.32 73.24
N ASP A 218 20.90 -25.93 73.14
CA ASP A 218 21.27 -27.28 73.65
C ASP A 218 20.67 -28.56 73.02
#